data_AF-A0A7Y1X4T0-F1
#
_entry.id   AF-A0A7Y1X4T0-F1
#
_cell.length_a   1.000
_cell.length_b   1.000
_cell.length_c   1.000
_cell.angle_alpha   90.00
_cell.angle_beta   90.00
_cell.angle_gamma   90.00
#
_symmetry.space_group_name_H-M   'P 1'
#
loop_
_entity.id
_entity.type
_entity.pdbx_description
1 polymer ?
#
loop_
_entity_poly.entity_id
_entity_poly.type
_entity_poly.pdbx_seq_one_letter_code
_entity_poly.pdbx_strand_id
1 'polypeptide(L)'
;MRISALIGLIFVLLVGCTPEPTPKPSSEKYTKRIALTYDDAPRGDGSVYSGVDRTSSFIAQLEEANTGPVAIFVTTRGMNKQEGRQRIEAYAQAGHLIANHSDTHMWASPTPTDIYIADIDRAEEKLEGIPNRRPWYRFPYLDEGSRGEENRDLVKRDQLRKALADRGLISGYVTVDTFDWHLDRLWQDAVKRGAKIDTEALSKVYTDMVLDAAEHFDVMGQEVLGRRPAQVLLLHENDLAASFTVDLVRALRADGWTIISPDEAFADPIAVHLPKTGFAGMGRIAALAADAGYKGAEFFDHWSADEKGIETRLADDGVFTESVDINK
;
A
#
# COMPACT_ATOMS: atom_id res chain seq x y z
N MET A 1 35.00 42.60 81.93
CA MET A 1 33.85 41.69 81.67
C MET A 1 32.70 42.55 81.17
N ARG A 2 32.09 42.18 80.03
CA ARG A 2 30.84 42.69 79.37
C ARG A 2 31.08 43.25 77.96
N ILE A 3 30.91 42.39 76.96
CA ILE A 3 29.74 42.21 76.04
C ILE A 3 29.79 43.22 74.89
N SER A 4 30.38 42.78 73.77
CA SER A 4 30.18 43.37 72.44
C SER A 4 29.11 42.57 71.72
N ALA A 5 28.05 43.23 71.27
CA ALA A 5 26.96 42.63 70.52
C ALA A 5 27.42 42.33 69.08
N LEU A 6 27.27 41.08 68.66
CA LEU A 6 27.48 40.64 67.28
C LEU A 6 26.12 40.39 66.64
N ILE A 7 25.76 41.22 65.66
CA ILE A 7 24.54 41.07 64.87
C ILE A 7 24.81 39.99 63.81
N GLY A 8 24.20 38.81 63.98
CA GLY A 8 24.24 37.73 63.00
C GLY A 8 23.14 37.92 61.95
N LEU A 9 23.56 38.08 60.69
CA LEU A 9 22.67 38.12 59.53
C LEU A 9 22.35 36.67 59.11
N ILE A 10 21.09 36.25 59.26
CA ILE A 10 20.61 34.93 58.82
C ILE A 10 20.27 35.03 57.33
N PHE A 11 21.05 34.35 56.48
CA PHE A 11 20.73 34.16 55.07
C PHE A 11 19.80 32.95 54.93
N VAL A 12 18.53 33.20 54.60
CA VAL A 12 17.57 32.14 54.25
C VAL A 12 17.78 31.79 52.77
N LEU A 13 18.37 30.63 52.51
CA LEU A 13 18.45 30.05 51.17
C LEU A 13 17.08 29.48 50.79
N LEU A 14 16.33 30.24 49.99
CA LEU A 14 15.14 29.77 49.30
C LEU A 14 15.55 28.81 48.18
N VAL A 15 15.51 27.51 48.45
CA VAL A 15 15.61 26.48 47.42
C VAL A 15 14.31 26.49 46.62
N GLY A 16 14.32 27.16 45.48
CA GLY A 16 13.21 27.12 44.53
C GLY A 16 13.10 25.71 43.93
N CYS A 17 12.01 25.00 44.25
CA CYS A 17 11.61 23.82 43.50
C CYS A 17 11.29 24.23 42.07
N THR A 18 12.20 23.97 41.13
CA THR A 18 11.89 24.01 39.71
C THR A 18 11.04 22.78 39.39
N PRO A 19 9.84 22.93 38.82
CA PRO A 19 9.07 21.77 38.34
C PRO A 19 9.89 21.04 37.27
N GLU A 20 9.97 19.71 37.39
CA GLU A 20 10.54 18.87 36.32
C GLU A 20 9.79 19.13 35.01
N PRO A 21 10.50 19.20 33.87
CA PRO A 21 9.84 19.34 32.58
C PRO A 21 8.96 18.10 32.34
N THR A 22 7.65 18.32 32.22
CA THR A 22 6.70 17.30 31.79
C THR A 22 7.17 16.67 30.47
N PRO A 23 7.24 15.34 30.36
CA PRO A 23 7.63 14.69 29.12
C PRO A 23 6.66 15.11 28.01
N LYS A 24 7.19 15.61 26.88
CA LYS A 24 6.38 15.84 25.68
C LYS A 24 5.71 14.52 25.28
N PRO A 25 4.43 14.52 24.88
CA PRO A 25 3.80 13.32 24.33
C PRO A 25 4.66 12.79 23.18
N SER A 26 4.89 11.47 23.11
CA SER A 26 5.72 10.89 22.06
C SER A 26 5.12 11.22 20.69
N SER A 27 5.96 11.76 19.80
CA SER A 27 5.57 12.20 18.45
C SER A 27 5.12 11.04 17.54
N GLU A 28 5.32 9.79 17.97
CA GLU A 28 4.99 8.58 17.21
C GLU A 28 3.50 8.46 16.83
N LYS A 29 2.58 9.06 17.60
CA LYS A 29 1.14 9.05 17.28
C LYS A 29 0.78 9.89 16.04
N TYR A 30 1.69 10.74 15.56
CA TYR A 30 1.44 11.73 14.53
C TYR A 30 2.44 11.69 13.36
N THR A 31 3.30 10.68 13.27
CA THR A 31 4.22 10.51 12.15
C THR A 31 3.58 9.78 10.98
N LYS A 32 3.74 10.30 9.76
CA LYS A 32 3.40 9.64 8.50
C LYS A 32 4.30 8.41 8.32
N ARG A 33 3.71 7.20 8.30
CA ARG A 33 4.41 5.93 8.12
C ARG A 33 3.70 5.10 7.08
N ILE A 34 4.43 4.55 6.12
CA ILE A 34 3.85 3.79 5.00
C ILE A 34 4.72 2.59 4.62
N ALA A 35 4.08 1.44 4.44
CA ALA A 35 4.69 0.25 3.87
C ALA A 35 4.28 0.11 2.41
N LEU A 36 5.23 -0.25 1.55
CA LEU A 36 5.01 -0.50 0.14
C LEU A 36 4.61 -1.97 -0.07
N THR A 37 3.49 -2.21 -0.75
CA THR A 37 3.05 -3.57 -1.10
C THR A 37 2.62 -3.63 -2.57
N TYR A 38 2.94 -4.73 -3.25
CA TYR A 38 2.78 -4.88 -4.68
C TYR A 38 2.03 -6.17 -5.02
N ASP A 39 0.92 -6.03 -5.73
CA ASP A 39 0.05 -7.13 -6.14
C ASP A 39 0.46 -7.71 -7.50
N ASP A 40 -0.14 -8.85 -7.83
CA ASP A 40 -0.09 -9.53 -9.13
C ASP A 40 1.22 -10.15 -9.60
N ALA A 41 2.26 -10.15 -8.77
CA ALA A 41 3.50 -10.80 -9.15
C ALA A 41 3.31 -12.33 -9.33
N PRO A 42 4.03 -12.96 -10.26
CA PRO A 42 4.76 -12.35 -11.36
C PRO A 42 3.79 -12.05 -12.53
N ARG A 43 3.71 -10.80 -13.00
CA ARG A 43 2.95 -10.51 -14.24
C ARG A 43 3.76 -10.93 -15.47
N GLY A 44 3.09 -11.24 -16.57
CA GLY A 44 3.72 -11.52 -17.87
C GLY A 44 4.33 -10.26 -18.50
N ASP A 45 4.94 -10.38 -19.68
CA ASP A 45 5.64 -9.28 -20.35
C ASP A 45 4.79 -8.01 -20.52
N GLY A 46 5.44 -6.86 -20.29
CA GLY A 46 4.95 -5.55 -20.64
C GLY A 46 5.53 -5.08 -21.98
N SER A 47 5.24 -3.84 -22.32
CA SER A 47 5.69 -3.14 -23.53
C SER A 47 7.02 -2.42 -23.29
N VAL A 48 7.39 -2.21 -22.01
CA VAL A 48 8.68 -1.61 -21.62
C VAL A 48 9.66 -2.70 -21.21
N TYR A 49 9.20 -3.68 -20.41
CA TYR A 49 10.03 -4.78 -19.93
C TYR A 49 9.44 -6.15 -20.22
N SER A 50 10.30 -7.13 -20.53
CA SER A 50 9.94 -8.53 -20.32
C SER A 50 9.68 -8.77 -18.82
N GLY A 51 8.97 -9.85 -18.47
CA GLY A 51 8.74 -10.18 -17.07
C GLY A 51 10.05 -10.33 -16.27
N VAL A 52 11.07 -10.95 -16.87
CA VAL A 52 12.38 -11.17 -16.24
C VAL A 52 13.13 -9.85 -16.04
N ASP A 53 13.14 -8.99 -17.05
CA ASP A 53 13.80 -7.69 -16.97
C ASP A 53 13.09 -6.77 -15.98
N ARG A 54 11.76 -6.84 -15.92
CA ARG A 54 10.97 -6.07 -14.95
C ARG A 54 11.34 -6.44 -13.53
N THR A 55 11.37 -7.73 -13.23
CA THR A 55 11.75 -8.21 -11.89
C THR A 55 13.15 -7.74 -11.50
N SER A 56 14.11 -7.84 -12.42
CA SER A 56 15.48 -7.39 -12.17
C SER A 56 15.57 -5.89 -11.95
N SER A 57 14.91 -5.09 -12.81
CA SER A 57 14.85 -3.63 -12.70
C SER A 57 14.15 -3.19 -11.42
N PHE A 58 13.05 -3.84 -11.05
CA PHE A 58 12.29 -3.49 -9.86
C PHE A 58 13.07 -3.78 -8.57
N ILE A 59 13.76 -4.92 -8.47
CA ILE A 59 14.66 -5.20 -7.34
C ILE A 59 15.76 -4.12 -7.23
N ALA A 60 16.38 -3.75 -8.36
CA ALA A 60 17.41 -2.71 -8.38
C ALA A 60 16.88 -1.35 -7.90
N GLN A 61 15.66 -0.97 -8.31
CA GLN A 61 15.02 0.26 -7.85
C GLN A 61 14.73 0.25 -6.36
N LEU A 62 14.26 -0.87 -5.81
CA LEU A 62 14.00 -1.02 -4.36
C LEU A 62 15.30 -0.90 -3.55
N GLU A 63 16.38 -1.51 -4.05
CA GLU A 63 17.72 -1.43 -3.46
C GLU A 63 18.25 0.01 -3.49
N GLU A 64 18.26 0.66 -4.66
CA GLU A 64 18.73 2.03 -4.82
C GLU A 64 17.95 3.02 -3.95
N ALA A 65 16.62 2.84 -3.90
CA ALA A 65 15.74 3.64 -3.07
C ALA A 65 15.91 3.37 -1.56
N ASN A 66 16.65 2.33 -1.16
CA ASN A 66 16.81 1.91 0.22
C ASN A 66 15.46 1.74 0.93
N THR A 67 14.52 1.01 0.31
CA THR A 67 13.16 0.85 0.88
C THR A 67 13.13 -0.07 2.10
N GLY A 68 14.12 -0.95 2.25
CA GLY A 68 13.98 -2.14 3.09
C GLY A 68 13.01 -3.15 2.45
N PRO A 69 12.55 -4.17 3.21
CA PRO A 69 11.60 -5.16 2.70
C PRO A 69 10.28 -4.52 2.26
N VAL A 70 9.78 -4.90 1.09
CA VAL A 70 8.41 -4.66 0.63
C VAL A 70 7.63 -5.98 0.62
N ALA A 71 6.31 -5.93 0.51
CA ALA A 71 5.51 -7.14 0.37
C ALA A 71 5.11 -7.36 -1.09
N ILE A 72 5.32 -8.57 -1.60
CA ILE A 72 4.92 -9.01 -2.91
C ILE A 72 3.79 -10.02 -2.75
N PHE A 73 2.59 -9.64 -3.17
CA PHE A 73 1.38 -10.46 -3.15
C PHE A 73 1.28 -11.23 -4.48
N VAL A 74 1.41 -12.56 -4.39
CA VAL A 74 1.65 -13.43 -5.54
C VAL A 74 0.37 -14.05 -6.04
N THR A 75 0.09 -13.83 -7.33
CA THR A 75 -0.94 -14.54 -8.09
C THR A 75 -0.33 -15.82 -8.65
N THR A 76 -0.51 -16.96 -7.96
CA THR A 76 0.38 -18.13 -8.12
C THR A 76 0.26 -18.86 -9.45
N ARG A 77 -0.79 -18.65 -10.27
CA ARG A 77 -0.80 -19.16 -11.65
C ARG A 77 0.35 -18.60 -12.48
N GLY A 78 0.83 -17.39 -12.15
CA GLY A 78 1.97 -16.76 -12.80
C GLY A 78 3.26 -17.55 -12.63
N MET A 79 3.40 -18.29 -11.54
CA MET A 79 4.59 -19.13 -11.28
C MET A 79 4.73 -20.31 -12.24
N ASN A 80 3.64 -20.73 -12.88
CA ASN A 80 3.64 -21.82 -13.88
C ASN A 80 4.19 -21.38 -15.24
N LYS A 81 4.35 -20.06 -15.46
CA LYS A 81 4.95 -19.52 -16.69
C LYS A 81 6.47 -19.69 -16.65
N GLN A 82 7.09 -19.55 -17.82
CA GLN A 82 8.55 -19.54 -17.95
C GLN A 82 9.15 -18.54 -16.94
N GLU A 83 10.17 -18.98 -16.19
CA GLU A 83 10.85 -18.23 -15.12
C GLU A 83 9.94 -17.71 -13.98
N GLY A 84 8.64 -18.00 -13.97
CA GLY A 84 7.68 -17.40 -13.04
C GLY A 84 8.01 -17.68 -11.56
N ARG A 85 8.28 -18.94 -11.21
CA ARG A 85 8.72 -19.31 -9.86
C ARG A 85 10.06 -18.67 -9.50
N GLN A 86 11.02 -18.66 -10.42
CA GLN A 86 12.35 -18.09 -10.20
C GLN A 86 12.27 -16.59 -9.91
N ARG A 87 11.37 -15.86 -10.56
CA ARG A 87 11.14 -14.43 -10.30
C ARG A 87 10.61 -14.17 -8.88
N ILE A 88 9.69 -15.00 -8.38
CA ILE A 88 9.22 -14.91 -6.99
C ILE A 88 10.34 -15.25 -6.01
N GLU A 89 11.14 -16.28 -6.30
CA GLU A 89 12.32 -16.63 -5.50
C GLU A 89 13.37 -15.51 -5.50
N ALA A 90 13.53 -14.77 -6.61
CA ALA A 90 14.43 -13.62 -6.69
C ALA A 90 14.00 -12.48 -5.75
N TYR A 91 12.70 -12.14 -5.71
CA TYR A 91 12.19 -11.16 -4.74
C TYR A 91 12.45 -11.61 -3.28
N ALA A 92 12.22 -12.89 -2.99
CA ALA A 92 12.48 -13.45 -1.67
C ALA A 92 13.98 -13.41 -1.30
N GLN A 93 14.87 -13.75 -2.24
CA GLN A 93 16.33 -13.71 -2.06
C GLN A 93 16.86 -12.29 -1.87
N ALA A 94 16.23 -11.29 -2.50
CA ALA A 94 16.50 -9.88 -2.28
C ALA A 94 16.00 -9.36 -0.91
N GLY A 95 15.38 -10.23 -0.09
CA GLY A 95 14.93 -9.89 1.26
C GLY A 95 13.51 -9.32 1.34
N HIS A 96 12.75 -9.36 0.24
CA HIS A 96 11.35 -8.94 0.23
C HIS A 96 10.42 -10.06 0.73
N LEU A 97 9.24 -9.65 1.20
CA LEU A 97 8.26 -10.54 1.82
C LEU A 97 7.31 -11.08 0.76
N ILE A 98 6.98 -12.37 0.84
CA ILE A 98 6.09 -13.03 -0.12
C ILE A 98 4.76 -13.35 0.54
N ALA A 99 3.64 -13.02 -0.10
CA ALA A 99 2.30 -13.24 0.41
C ALA A 99 1.36 -13.78 -0.67
N ASN A 100 0.19 -14.28 -0.27
CA ASN A 100 -0.77 -14.92 -1.17
C ASN A 100 -1.77 -13.91 -1.75
N HIS A 101 -1.93 -13.92 -3.07
CA HIS A 101 -2.93 -13.12 -3.79
C HIS A 101 -3.88 -13.98 -4.64
N SER A 102 -4.22 -15.16 -4.14
CA SER A 102 -4.94 -16.24 -4.82
C SER A 102 -4.14 -16.92 -5.94
N ASP A 103 -4.67 -18.03 -6.49
CA ASP A 103 -4.02 -18.69 -7.62
C ASP A 103 -4.44 -18.05 -8.94
N THR A 104 -5.73 -17.80 -9.10
CA THR A 104 -6.31 -17.41 -10.38
C THR A 104 -6.71 -15.94 -10.45
N HIS A 105 -6.48 -15.16 -9.39
CA HIS A 105 -6.94 -13.78 -9.24
C HIS A 105 -8.47 -13.68 -9.38
N MET A 106 -9.18 -14.65 -8.78
CA MET A 106 -10.64 -14.67 -8.81
C MET A 106 -11.21 -13.52 -8.00
N TRP A 107 -12.30 -12.92 -8.48
CA TRP A 107 -13.06 -11.95 -7.71
C TRP A 107 -14.01 -12.67 -6.75
N ALA A 108 -13.87 -12.42 -5.44
CA ALA A 108 -14.62 -13.15 -4.41
C ALA A 108 -16.13 -13.08 -4.60
N SER A 109 -16.70 -11.88 -4.78
CA SER A 109 -18.15 -11.67 -4.84
C SER A 109 -18.88 -12.51 -5.90
N PRO A 110 -18.45 -12.55 -7.17
CA PRO A 110 -19.11 -13.39 -8.18
C PRO A 110 -18.74 -14.89 -8.12
N THR A 111 -17.67 -15.29 -7.43
CA THR A 111 -17.19 -16.69 -7.40
C THR A 111 -17.83 -17.50 -6.27
N PRO A 112 -18.36 -18.72 -6.48
CA PRO A 112 -18.87 -19.56 -5.39
C PRO A 112 -17.88 -19.73 -4.23
N THR A 113 -18.36 -19.67 -2.98
CA THR A 113 -17.50 -19.61 -1.77
C THR A 113 -16.52 -20.77 -1.66
N ASP A 114 -16.98 -21.99 -1.92
CA ASP A 114 -16.16 -23.20 -1.89
C ASP A 114 -15.07 -23.21 -2.97
N ILE A 115 -15.40 -22.76 -4.17
CA ILE A 115 -14.45 -22.60 -5.28
C ILE A 115 -13.39 -21.55 -4.93
N TYR A 116 -13.80 -20.43 -4.32
CA TYR A 116 -12.87 -19.39 -3.89
C TYR A 116 -11.91 -19.89 -2.81
N ILE A 117 -12.42 -20.60 -1.80
CA ILE A 117 -11.60 -21.18 -0.73
C ILE A 117 -10.58 -22.18 -1.28
N ALA A 118 -10.98 -23.03 -2.23
CA ALA A 118 -10.07 -23.97 -2.88
C ALA A 118 -8.98 -23.26 -3.70
N ASP A 119 -9.23 -22.07 -4.23
CA ASP A 119 -8.23 -21.26 -4.92
C ASP A 119 -7.20 -20.65 -3.95
N ILE A 120 -7.63 -20.24 -2.75
CA ILE A 120 -6.74 -19.83 -1.66
C ILE A 120 -5.78 -20.98 -1.32
N ASP A 121 -6.33 -22.18 -1.09
CA ASP A 121 -5.56 -23.38 -0.72
C ASP A 121 -4.51 -23.75 -1.77
N ARG A 122 -4.90 -23.69 -3.04
CA ARG A 122 -3.98 -23.98 -4.15
C ARG A 122 -2.82 -22.99 -4.22
N ALA A 123 -3.07 -21.71 -3.93
CA ALA A 123 -2.01 -20.72 -3.86
C ALA A 123 -1.10 -20.92 -2.65
N GLU A 124 -1.67 -21.29 -1.49
CA GLU A 124 -0.89 -21.63 -0.31
C GLU A 124 0.08 -22.79 -0.56
N GLU A 125 -0.38 -23.86 -1.21
CA GLU A 125 0.42 -25.02 -1.60
C GLU A 125 1.57 -24.61 -2.53
N LYS A 126 1.32 -23.77 -3.54
CA LYS A 126 2.37 -23.34 -4.49
C LYS A 126 3.44 -22.46 -3.85
N LEU A 127 3.06 -21.67 -2.85
CA LEU A 127 3.95 -20.80 -2.09
C LEU A 127 4.69 -21.53 -0.97
N GLU A 128 4.37 -22.81 -0.72
CA GLU A 128 5.12 -23.62 0.24
C GLU A 128 6.61 -23.68 -0.15
N GLY A 129 7.47 -23.54 0.86
CA GLY A 129 8.92 -23.54 0.70
C GLY A 129 9.54 -22.25 0.14
N ILE A 130 8.75 -21.24 -0.26
CA ILE A 130 9.29 -19.94 -0.66
C ILE A 130 9.82 -19.19 0.59
N PRO A 131 11.08 -18.72 0.61
CA PRO A 131 11.62 -17.94 1.72
C PRO A 131 10.86 -16.64 1.96
N ASN A 132 10.95 -16.08 3.16
CA ASN A 132 10.31 -14.81 3.53
C ASN A 132 8.80 -14.75 3.32
N ARG A 133 8.16 -15.92 3.18
CA ARG A 133 6.70 -16.04 3.14
C ARG A 133 6.09 -15.46 4.43
N ARG A 134 4.97 -14.76 4.29
CA ARG A 134 4.10 -14.31 5.38
C ARG A 134 2.72 -14.97 5.25
N PRO A 135 2.02 -15.24 6.37
CA PRO A 135 0.68 -15.80 6.34
C PRO A 135 -0.35 -14.70 6.04
N TRP A 136 -0.13 -13.93 4.98
CA TRP A 136 -0.99 -12.83 4.55
C TRP A 136 -1.70 -13.24 3.27
N TYR A 137 -3.00 -12.92 3.20
CA TYR A 137 -3.82 -13.13 2.02
C TYR A 137 -4.51 -11.84 1.61
N ARG A 138 -4.22 -11.34 0.41
CA ARG A 138 -4.95 -10.20 -0.15
C ARG A 138 -6.02 -10.68 -1.11
N PHE A 139 -7.25 -10.27 -0.86
CA PHE A 139 -8.37 -10.50 -1.75
C PHE A 139 -8.16 -9.69 -3.04
N PRO A 140 -8.15 -10.34 -4.22
CA PRO A 140 -8.26 -9.63 -5.49
C PRO A 140 -9.42 -8.62 -5.49
N TYR A 141 -9.19 -7.47 -6.13
CA TYR A 141 -10.15 -6.35 -6.19
C TYR A 141 -10.51 -5.73 -4.83
N LEU A 142 -9.73 -6.04 -3.77
CA LEU A 142 -9.99 -5.64 -2.39
C LEU A 142 -11.42 -5.94 -1.94
N ASP A 143 -12.00 -7.02 -2.46
CA ASP A 143 -13.36 -7.44 -2.18
C ASP A 143 -13.35 -8.78 -1.46
N GLU A 144 -13.77 -8.73 -0.21
CA GLU A 144 -13.86 -9.89 0.67
C GLU A 144 -15.14 -10.72 0.43
N GLY A 145 -15.89 -10.48 -0.65
CA GLY A 145 -17.11 -11.20 -1.00
C GLY A 145 -18.37 -10.52 -0.48
N SER A 146 -18.41 -9.18 -0.48
CA SER A 146 -19.51 -8.37 0.04
C SER A 146 -20.31 -7.61 -1.02
N ARG A 147 -19.91 -7.66 -2.30
CA ARG A 147 -20.60 -6.96 -3.39
C ARG A 147 -21.66 -7.84 -4.05
N GLY A 148 -22.73 -7.23 -4.53
CA GLY A 148 -23.85 -7.93 -5.16
C GLY A 148 -25.01 -8.19 -4.18
N GLU A 149 -26.22 -8.26 -4.74
CA GLU A 149 -27.48 -8.43 -3.98
C GLU A 149 -27.48 -9.75 -3.20
N GLU A 150 -26.88 -10.80 -3.77
CA GLU A 150 -26.72 -12.11 -3.16
C GLU A 150 -25.81 -12.10 -1.92
N ASN A 151 -24.95 -11.08 -1.77
CA ASN A 151 -23.99 -10.96 -0.68
C ASN A 151 -24.37 -9.88 0.34
N ARG A 152 -25.56 -9.27 0.23
CA ARG A 152 -26.01 -8.15 1.09
C ARG A 152 -26.01 -8.46 2.59
N ASP A 153 -26.24 -9.71 2.95
CA ASP A 153 -26.28 -10.18 4.35
C ASP A 153 -24.87 -10.53 4.88
N LEU A 154 -23.84 -10.33 4.06
CA LEU A 154 -22.41 -10.46 4.39
C LEU A 154 -21.97 -11.86 4.85
N VAL A 155 -22.85 -12.86 4.72
CA VAL A 155 -22.60 -14.27 5.06
C VAL A 155 -21.35 -14.79 4.37
N LYS A 156 -21.19 -14.51 3.08
CA LYS A 156 -20.04 -14.93 2.30
C LYS A 156 -18.74 -14.30 2.80
N ARG A 157 -18.72 -12.99 3.02
CA ARG A 157 -17.58 -12.30 3.61
C ARG A 157 -17.15 -12.93 4.93
N ASP A 158 -18.10 -13.20 5.81
CA ASP A 158 -17.80 -13.79 7.11
C ASP A 158 -17.29 -15.24 6.99
N GLN A 159 -17.81 -16.01 6.02
CA GLN A 159 -17.27 -17.33 5.67
C GLN A 159 -15.83 -17.25 5.14
N LEU A 160 -15.51 -16.29 4.28
CA LEU A 160 -14.15 -16.13 3.73
C LEU A 160 -13.17 -15.65 4.80
N ARG A 161 -13.55 -14.71 5.67
CA ARG A 161 -12.75 -14.30 6.83
C ARG A 161 -12.46 -15.47 7.76
N LYS A 162 -13.49 -16.29 8.05
CA LYS A 162 -13.32 -17.52 8.84
C LYS A 162 -12.38 -18.50 8.13
N ALA A 163 -12.53 -18.68 6.82
CA ALA A 163 -11.68 -19.58 6.05
C ALA A 163 -10.20 -19.18 6.11
N LEU A 164 -9.88 -17.87 6.06
CA LEU A 164 -8.52 -17.38 6.28
C LEU A 164 -8.03 -17.69 7.70
N ALA A 165 -8.84 -17.37 8.72
CA ALA A 165 -8.47 -17.61 10.11
C ALA A 165 -8.21 -19.10 10.42
N ASP A 166 -9.05 -19.99 9.89
CA ASP A 166 -8.89 -21.45 10.03
C ASP A 166 -7.58 -21.97 9.38
N ARG A 167 -7.00 -21.21 8.46
CA ARG A 167 -5.70 -21.48 7.79
C ARG A 167 -4.53 -20.75 8.44
N GLY A 168 -4.77 -20.00 9.52
CA GLY A 168 -3.75 -19.14 10.12
C GLY A 168 -3.35 -17.95 9.24
N LEU A 169 -4.15 -17.63 8.21
CA LEU A 169 -3.94 -16.48 7.34
C LEU A 169 -4.61 -15.24 7.94
N ILE A 170 -3.97 -14.09 7.77
CA ILE A 170 -4.56 -12.79 8.04
C ILE A 170 -4.86 -12.03 6.75
N SER A 171 -5.86 -11.16 6.80
CA SER A 171 -6.18 -10.27 5.69
C SER A 171 -4.99 -9.35 5.41
N GLY A 172 -4.43 -9.47 4.21
CA GLY A 172 -3.48 -8.54 3.63
C GLY A 172 -4.21 -7.26 3.20
N TYR A 173 -4.86 -6.56 4.12
CA TYR A 173 -5.58 -5.34 3.79
C TYR A 173 -4.66 -4.23 3.28
N VAL A 174 -5.26 -3.21 2.70
CA VAL A 174 -4.61 -1.94 2.36
C VAL A 174 -5.31 -0.81 3.09
N THR A 175 -4.61 0.29 3.29
CA THR A 175 -5.19 1.51 3.87
C THR A 175 -5.13 2.69 2.90
N VAL A 176 -4.25 2.62 1.90
CA VAL A 176 -4.14 3.56 0.80
C VAL A 176 -4.37 2.79 -0.49
N ASP A 177 -5.43 3.13 -1.20
CA ASP A 177 -5.75 2.58 -2.52
C ASP A 177 -5.21 3.49 -3.63
N THR A 178 -4.73 2.89 -4.72
CA THR A 178 -4.23 3.61 -5.90
C THR A 178 -4.58 2.87 -7.18
N PHE A 179 -4.68 3.61 -8.29
CA PHE A 179 -4.96 3.04 -9.60
C PHE A 179 -3.71 3.02 -10.49
N ASP A 180 -2.54 2.68 -9.93
CA ASP A 180 -1.29 2.57 -10.70
C ASP A 180 -1.39 1.55 -11.85
N TRP A 181 -2.20 0.50 -11.70
CA TRP A 181 -2.55 -0.43 -12.77
C TRP A 181 -3.18 0.24 -14.00
N HIS A 182 -3.97 1.31 -13.80
CA HIS A 182 -4.60 2.06 -14.87
C HIS A 182 -3.58 2.96 -15.57
N LEU A 183 -2.76 3.68 -14.80
CA LEU A 183 -1.66 4.48 -15.34
C LEU A 183 -0.67 3.61 -16.13
N ASP A 184 -0.32 2.42 -15.62
CA ASP A 184 0.52 1.44 -16.31
C ASP A 184 -0.13 1.06 -17.63
N ARG A 185 -1.41 0.64 -17.62
CA ARG A 185 -2.15 0.32 -18.85
C ARG A 185 -2.10 1.44 -19.89
N LEU A 186 -2.31 2.70 -19.50
CA LEU A 186 -2.24 3.84 -20.42
C LEU A 186 -0.83 4.01 -21.01
N TRP A 187 0.21 3.84 -20.19
CA TRP A 187 1.59 3.88 -20.66
C TRP A 187 1.92 2.72 -21.61
N GLN A 188 1.52 1.50 -21.25
CA GLN A 188 1.67 0.30 -22.10
C GLN A 188 1.04 0.52 -23.48
N ASP A 189 -0.17 1.07 -23.51
CA ASP A 189 -0.86 1.34 -24.76
C ASP A 189 -0.13 2.45 -25.53
N ALA A 190 0.27 3.55 -24.88
CA ALA A 190 1.07 4.62 -25.51
C ALA A 190 2.35 4.10 -26.20
N VAL A 191 3.06 3.16 -25.58
CA VAL A 191 4.23 2.50 -26.19
C VAL A 191 3.83 1.72 -27.44
N LYS A 192 2.77 0.89 -27.38
CA LYS A 192 2.34 0.05 -28.52
C LYS A 192 1.89 0.85 -29.74
N ARG A 193 1.28 2.03 -29.54
CA ARG A 193 0.90 2.96 -30.64
C ARG A 193 2.07 3.81 -31.14
N GLY A 194 3.26 3.70 -30.54
CA GLY A 194 4.41 4.50 -30.95
C GLY A 194 4.23 6.00 -30.66
N ALA A 195 3.53 6.33 -29.57
CA ALA A 195 3.45 7.71 -29.10
C ALA A 195 4.83 8.17 -28.61
N LYS A 196 5.11 9.47 -28.72
CA LYS A 196 6.23 10.07 -28.02
C LYS A 196 5.82 10.23 -26.55
N ILE A 197 6.64 9.68 -25.66
CA ILE A 197 6.40 9.66 -24.21
C ILE A 197 7.41 10.58 -23.55
N ASP A 198 6.92 11.54 -22.77
CA ASP A 198 7.74 12.27 -21.81
C ASP A 198 7.83 11.47 -20.52
N THR A 199 8.96 10.78 -20.33
CA THR A 199 9.18 9.89 -19.19
C THR A 199 9.34 10.64 -17.87
N GLU A 200 9.84 11.89 -17.89
CA GLU A 200 9.95 12.71 -16.68
C GLU A 200 8.56 13.14 -16.23
N ALA A 201 7.73 13.61 -17.17
CA ALA A 201 6.34 13.94 -16.88
C ALA A 201 5.54 12.70 -16.42
N LEU A 202 5.75 11.52 -17.04
CA LEU A 202 5.13 10.27 -16.60
C LEU A 202 5.53 9.89 -15.17
N SER A 203 6.83 9.95 -14.84
CA SER A 203 7.33 9.70 -13.48
C SER A 203 6.67 10.66 -12.49
N LYS A 204 6.57 11.95 -12.86
CA LYS A 204 5.91 12.94 -12.03
C LYS A 204 4.43 12.63 -11.80
N VAL A 205 3.66 12.28 -12.83
CA VAL A 205 2.25 11.90 -12.68
C VAL A 205 2.09 10.68 -11.79
N TYR A 206 2.94 9.66 -11.95
CA TYR A 206 2.92 8.46 -11.10
C TYR A 206 3.21 8.81 -9.63
N THR A 207 4.24 9.59 -9.37
CA THR A 207 4.63 9.96 -7.99
C THR A 207 3.62 10.90 -7.32
N ASP A 208 3.10 11.90 -8.04
CA ASP A 208 2.02 12.77 -7.56
C ASP A 208 0.77 11.95 -7.21
N MET A 209 0.38 11.00 -8.08
CA MET A 209 -0.80 10.14 -7.86
C MET A 209 -0.68 9.34 -6.56
N VAL A 210 0.45 8.67 -6.36
CA VAL A 210 0.66 7.85 -5.16
C VAL A 210 0.77 8.71 -3.90
N LEU A 211 1.44 9.86 -3.99
CA LEU A 211 1.57 10.78 -2.85
C LEU A 211 0.22 11.37 -2.44
N ASP A 212 -0.56 11.88 -3.40
CA ASP A 212 -1.86 12.46 -3.09
C ASP A 212 -2.84 11.40 -2.55
N ALA A 213 -2.76 10.16 -3.03
CA ALA A 213 -3.51 9.04 -2.44
C ALA A 213 -3.12 8.85 -0.97
N ALA A 214 -1.82 8.78 -0.67
CA ALA A 214 -1.33 8.59 0.69
C ALA A 214 -1.79 9.72 1.62
N GLU A 215 -1.74 10.97 1.17
CA GLU A 215 -2.25 12.12 1.93
C GLU A 215 -3.76 12.06 2.17
N HIS A 216 -4.53 11.75 1.13
CA HIS A 216 -5.98 11.65 1.22
C HIS A 216 -6.41 10.60 2.26
N PHE A 217 -5.86 9.39 2.18
CA PHE A 217 -6.19 8.32 3.12
C PHE A 217 -5.61 8.52 4.52
N ASP A 218 -4.52 9.29 4.68
CA ASP A 218 -4.00 9.68 5.98
C ASP A 218 -4.87 10.72 6.69
N VAL A 219 -5.39 11.70 5.95
CA VAL A 219 -6.39 12.65 6.48
C VAL A 219 -7.65 11.89 6.88
N MET A 220 -8.16 11.03 6.01
CA MET A 220 -9.31 10.16 6.31
C MET A 220 -9.07 9.29 7.55
N GLY A 221 -7.90 8.66 7.64
CA GLY A 221 -7.51 7.81 8.76
C GLY A 221 -7.49 8.56 10.10
N GLN A 222 -6.97 9.78 10.11
CA GLN A 222 -6.98 10.62 11.31
C GLN A 222 -8.38 10.99 11.76
N GLU A 223 -9.24 11.37 10.84
CA GLU A 223 -10.62 11.76 11.13
C GLU A 223 -11.44 10.58 11.66
N VAL A 224 -11.26 9.39 11.07
CA VAL A 224 -12.03 8.19 11.41
C VAL A 224 -11.48 7.49 12.67
N LEU A 225 -10.16 7.46 12.86
CA LEU A 225 -9.51 6.68 13.92
C LEU A 225 -9.00 7.53 15.09
N GLY A 226 -8.97 8.86 14.95
CA GLY A 226 -8.40 9.77 15.94
C GLY A 226 -6.87 9.66 16.09
N ARG A 227 -6.20 8.99 15.15
CA ARG A 227 -4.73 8.77 15.10
C ARG A 227 -4.29 8.52 13.66
N ARG A 228 -2.98 8.59 13.41
CA ARG A 228 -2.39 8.11 12.15
C ARG A 228 -2.08 6.62 12.24
N PRO A 229 -2.73 5.75 11.44
CA PRO A 229 -2.33 4.35 11.33
C PRO A 229 -1.03 4.24 10.54
N ALA A 230 -0.28 3.15 10.76
CA ALA A 230 0.70 2.72 9.78
C ALA A 230 -0.03 2.41 8.46
N GLN A 231 0.33 3.10 7.39
CA GLN A 231 -0.31 2.94 6.10
C GLN A 231 0.24 1.71 5.36
N VAL A 232 -0.63 1.00 4.65
CA VAL A 232 -0.31 -0.10 3.74
C VAL A 232 -0.75 0.32 2.36
N LEU A 233 0.22 0.61 1.49
CA LEU A 233 0.01 1.12 0.15
C LEU A 233 -0.26 -0.02 -0.84
N LEU A 234 -1.33 0.10 -1.63
CA LEU A 234 -1.57 -0.74 -2.80
C LEU A 234 -0.82 -0.23 -4.02
N LEU A 235 0.02 -1.07 -4.61
CA LEU A 235 0.64 -0.93 -5.92
C LEU A 235 0.61 -2.29 -6.64
N HIS A 236 1.06 -2.35 -7.89
CA HIS A 236 1.16 -3.61 -8.65
C HIS A 236 2.59 -3.82 -9.18
N GLU A 237 2.99 -5.09 -9.37
CA GLU A 237 4.30 -5.45 -9.98
C GLU A 237 4.33 -5.12 -11.48
N ASN A 238 4.35 -3.84 -11.83
CA ASN A 238 4.18 -3.31 -13.18
C ASN A 238 5.39 -2.51 -13.67
N ASP A 239 5.36 -2.06 -14.92
CA ASP A 239 6.52 -1.39 -15.52
C ASP A 239 6.76 -0.03 -14.83
N LEU A 240 5.73 0.63 -14.31
CA LEU A 240 5.88 1.86 -13.50
C LEU A 240 6.72 1.61 -12.25
N ALA A 241 6.41 0.55 -11.50
CA ALA A 241 7.16 0.17 -10.30
C ALA A 241 8.63 -0.11 -10.65
N ALA A 242 8.88 -0.79 -11.77
CA ALA A 242 10.21 -1.12 -12.25
C ALA A 242 11.00 0.08 -12.81
N SER A 243 10.33 1.18 -13.16
CA SER A 243 10.95 2.39 -13.71
C SER A 243 11.08 3.54 -12.71
N PHE A 244 10.16 3.67 -11.74
CA PHE A 244 9.98 4.91 -10.98
C PHE A 244 9.92 4.72 -9.46
N THR A 245 10.24 3.54 -8.92
CA THR A 245 10.23 3.33 -7.45
C THR A 245 11.22 4.24 -6.72
N VAL A 246 12.41 4.52 -7.27
CA VAL A 246 13.34 5.51 -6.68
C VAL A 246 12.70 6.90 -6.58
N ASP A 247 12.02 7.36 -7.63
CA ASP A 247 11.36 8.67 -7.65
C ASP A 247 10.19 8.71 -6.66
N LEU A 248 9.38 7.65 -6.61
CA LEU A 248 8.27 7.51 -5.66
C LEU A 248 8.76 7.60 -4.21
N VAL A 249 9.77 6.81 -3.85
CA VAL A 249 10.31 6.78 -2.49
C VAL A 249 10.92 8.13 -2.12
N ARG A 250 11.57 8.80 -3.07
CA ARG A 250 12.09 10.16 -2.88
C ARG A 250 10.96 11.16 -2.62
N ALA A 251 9.88 11.10 -3.40
CA ALA A 251 8.72 11.97 -3.24
C ALA A 251 8.03 11.78 -1.88
N LEU A 252 7.75 10.53 -1.49
CA LEU A 252 7.19 10.19 -0.19
C LEU A 252 8.05 10.74 0.96
N ARG A 253 9.36 10.50 0.93
CA ARG A 253 10.28 10.99 1.97
C ARG A 253 10.36 12.51 2.00
N ALA A 254 10.35 13.18 0.84
CA ALA A 254 10.35 14.64 0.76
C ALA A 254 9.10 15.25 1.39
N ASP A 255 7.96 14.55 1.32
CA ASP A 255 6.70 14.94 1.97
C ASP A 255 6.60 14.51 3.46
N GLY A 256 7.67 13.90 4.00
CA GLY A 256 7.77 13.54 5.42
C GLY A 256 7.27 12.14 5.75
N TRP A 257 7.00 11.29 4.76
CA TRP A 257 6.69 9.88 4.98
C TRP A 257 7.93 9.10 5.39
N THR A 258 7.78 8.30 6.44
CA THR A 258 8.75 7.26 6.78
C THR A 258 8.33 5.96 6.10
N ILE A 259 9.22 5.40 5.27
CA ILE A 259 9.04 4.06 4.70
C ILE A 259 9.33 3.04 5.79
N ILE A 260 8.34 2.22 6.13
CA ILE A 260 8.43 1.17 7.15
C ILE A 260 8.27 -0.21 6.50
N SER A 261 8.68 -1.27 7.20
CA SER A 261 8.47 -2.63 6.70
C SER A 261 6.98 -3.00 6.73
N PRO A 262 6.50 -3.87 5.82
CA PRO A 262 5.15 -4.40 5.91
C PRO A 262 4.89 -5.14 7.22
N ASP A 263 5.88 -5.84 7.79
CA ASP A 263 5.73 -6.48 9.11
C ASP A 263 5.36 -5.47 10.21
N GLU A 264 5.97 -4.27 10.19
CA GLU A 264 5.62 -3.20 11.12
C GLU A 264 4.20 -2.67 10.83
N ALA A 265 3.85 -2.47 9.56
CA ALA A 265 2.53 -1.94 9.20
C ALA A 265 1.39 -2.92 9.56
N PHE A 266 1.58 -4.22 9.35
CA PHE A 266 0.62 -5.26 9.74
C PHE A 266 0.56 -5.50 11.25
N ALA A 267 1.50 -4.98 12.03
CA ALA A 267 1.44 -4.97 13.50
C ALA A 267 0.63 -3.79 14.07
N ASP A 268 0.23 -2.81 13.25
CA ASP A 268 -0.61 -1.70 13.69
C ASP A 268 -1.99 -2.21 14.17
N PRO A 269 -2.56 -1.66 15.27
CA PRO A 269 -3.86 -2.09 15.80
C PRO A 269 -5.02 -2.05 14.80
N ILE A 270 -4.92 -1.31 13.69
CA ILE A 270 -5.93 -1.32 12.63
C ILE A 270 -6.09 -2.72 12.00
N ALA A 271 -5.06 -3.57 12.05
CA ALA A 271 -5.06 -4.90 11.46
C ALA A 271 -6.19 -5.81 11.97
N VAL A 272 -6.55 -5.66 13.25
CA VAL A 272 -7.62 -6.43 13.90
C VAL A 272 -8.95 -5.68 13.98
N HIS A 273 -8.99 -4.42 13.54
CA HIS A 273 -10.22 -3.62 13.48
C HIS A 273 -10.95 -3.90 12.16
N LEU A 274 -11.64 -5.05 12.09
CA LEU A 274 -12.34 -5.47 10.90
C LEU A 274 -13.63 -4.65 10.69
N PRO A 275 -13.89 -4.13 9.48
CA PRO A 275 -15.11 -3.39 9.17
C PRO A 275 -16.31 -4.34 9.13
N LYS A 276 -17.46 -3.81 9.55
CA LYS A 276 -18.77 -4.48 9.59
C LYS A 276 -19.57 -4.23 8.31
N THR A 277 -19.33 -3.13 7.62
CA THR A 277 -19.95 -2.77 6.34
C THR A 277 -19.62 -3.74 5.22
N GLY A 278 -20.46 -3.75 4.18
CA GLY A 278 -20.17 -4.38 2.89
C GLY A 278 -19.41 -3.48 1.92
N PHE A 279 -19.12 -2.23 2.31
CA PHE A 279 -18.31 -1.31 1.53
C PHE A 279 -16.88 -1.85 1.38
N ALA A 280 -16.48 -2.05 0.12
CA ALA A 280 -15.24 -2.73 -0.26
C ALA A 280 -14.65 -2.08 -1.52
N GLY A 281 -13.39 -2.38 -1.84
CA GLY A 281 -12.73 -1.86 -3.04
C GLY A 281 -12.02 -0.51 -2.88
N MET A 282 -11.84 0.00 -1.66
CA MET A 282 -11.10 1.25 -1.36
C MET A 282 -10.21 1.13 -0.10
N GLY A 283 -10.01 -0.10 0.40
CA GLY A 283 -9.21 -0.36 1.59
C GLY A 283 -9.91 -0.21 2.95
N ARG A 284 -9.16 -0.50 4.00
CA ARG A 284 -9.64 -0.64 5.39
C ARG A 284 -10.12 0.67 5.98
N ILE A 285 -9.43 1.79 5.72
CA ILE A 285 -9.80 3.10 6.28
C ILE A 285 -11.16 3.52 5.74
N ALA A 286 -11.36 3.46 4.43
CA ALA A 286 -12.63 3.83 3.82
C ALA A 286 -13.79 2.93 4.30
N ALA A 287 -13.57 1.62 4.44
CA ALA A 287 -14.56 0.71 5.03
C ALA A 287 -14.91 1.08 6.49
N LEU A 288 -13.93 1.44 7.32
CA LEU A 288 -14.18 1.91 8.68
C LEU A 288 -14.86 3.28 8.72
N ALA A 289 -14.59 4.15 7.75
CA ALA A 289 -15.31 5.42 7.62
C ALA A 289 -16.79 5.20 7.30
N ALA A 290 -17.10 4.27 6.40
CA ALA A 290 -18.47 3.89 6.10
C ALA A 290 -19.19 3.30 7.33
N ASP A 291 -18.51 2.49 8.14
CA ASP A 291 -19.04 2.03 9.44
C ASP A 291 -19.34 3.18 10.41
N ALA A 292 -18.50 4.22 10.41
CA ALA A 292 -18.70 5.43 11.21
C ALA A 292 -19.77 6.37 10.66
N GLY A 293 -20.37 6.05 9.51
CA GLY A 293 -21.49 6.78 8.91
C GLY A 293 -21.09 7.86 7.91
N TYR A 294 -19.81 7.95 7.53
CA TYR A 294 -19.36 8.83 6.45
C TYR A 294 -19.93 8.37 5.11
N LYS A 295 -20.28 9.33 4.25
CA LYS A 295 -20.94 9.15 2.95
C LYS A 295 -20.48 10.25 1.99
N GLY A 296 -20.71 10.02 0.69
CA GLY A 296 -20.54 11.04 -0.34
C GLY A 296 -19.18 10.96 -1.05
N ALA A 297 -19.20 11.31 -2.33
CA ALA A 297 -18.02 11.34 -3.20
C ALA A 297 -16.95 12.30 -2.67
N GLU A 298 -17.37 13.40 -2.05
CA GLU A 298 -16.47 14.40 -1.46
C GLU A 298 -15.55 13.84 -0.36
N PHE A 299 -15.95 12.74 0.27
CA PHE A 299 -15.19 12.10 1.33
C PHE A 299 -14.35 10.94 0.81
N PHE A 300 -14.90 10.14 -0.12
CA PHE A 300 -14.28 8.90 -0.57
C PHE A 300 -13.53 9.00 -1.89
N ASP A 301 -13.96 9.88 -2.79
CA ASP A 301 -13.41 9.93 -4.14
C ASP A 301 -12.19 10.85 -4.14
N HIS A 302 -11.15 10.40 -4.84
CA HIS A 302 -9.94 11.16 -5.05
C HIS A 302 -9.38 10.84 -6.44
N TRP A 303 -8.82 11.84 -7.12
CA TRP A 303 -8.39 11.70 -8.53
C TRP A 303 -7.37 10.57 -8.72
N SER A 304 -6.54 10.31 -7.71
CA SER A 304 -5.50 9.28 -7.72
C SER A 304 -6.03 7.84 -7.66
N ALA A 305 -7.32 7.68 -7.42
CA ALA A 305 -8.05 6.42 -7.44
C ALA A 305 -9.29 6.53 -8.35
N ASP A 306 -9.18 7.35 -9.41
CA ASP A 306 -10.21 7.54 -10.44
C ASP A 306 -9.57 7.52 -11.83
N GLU A 307 -10.10 6.69 -12.74
CA GLU A 307 -9.54 6.54 -14.09
C GLU A 307 -9.55 7.88 -14.85
N LYS A 308 -10.68 8.61 -14.79
CA LYS A 308 -10.81 9.88 -15.51
C LYS A 308 -9.90 10.97 -14.95
N GLY A 309 -9.71 11.02 -13.64
CA GLY A 309 -8.77 11.91 -12.96
C GLY A 309 -7.35 11.71 -13.46
N ILE A 310 -6.90 10.45 -13.53
CA ILE A 310 -5.58 10.07 -14.03
C ILE A 310 -5.42 10.43 -15.52
N GLU A 311 -6.42 10.10 -16.36
CA GLU A 311 -6.42 10.46 -17.79
C GLU A 311 -6.29 11.97 -18.00
N THR A 312 -7.03 12.76 -17.20
CA THR A 312 -6.98 14.23 -17.26
C THR A 312 -5.58 14.73 -16.92
N ARG A 313 -4.97 14.21 -15.84
CA ARG A 313 -3.63 14.65 -15.42
C ARG A 313 -2.54 14.32 -16.45
N LEU A 314 -2.61 13.14 -17.07
CA LEU A 314 -1.72 12.77 -18.17
C LEU A 314 -1.83 13.72 -19.37
N ALA A 315 -3.05 14.13 -19.72
CA ALA A 315 -3.31 15.05 -20.82
C ALA A 315 -2.79 16.46 -20.51
N ASP A 316 -3.07 16.97 -19.30
CA ASP A 316 -2.65 18.30 -18.86
C ASP A 316 -1.11 18.42 -18.79
N ASP A 317 -0.44 17.37 -18.33
CA ASP A 317 1.03 17.31 -18.24
C ASP A 317 1.69 16.93 -19.58
N GLY A 318 0.90 16.70 -20.64
CA GLY A 318 1.40 16.43 -21.99
C GLY A 318 2.22 15.14 -22.10
N VAL A 319 1.96 14.15 -21.24
CA VAL A 319 2.81 12.97 -21.07
C VAL A 319 2.92 12.13 -22.35
N PHE A 320 1.81 12.01 -23.08
CA PHE A 320 1.75 11.30 -24.35
C PHE A 320 1.44 12.26 -25.49
N THR A 321 2.30 12.28 -26.50
CA THR A 321 2.08 13.04 -27.73
C THR A 321 2.07 12.12 -28.93
N GLU A 322 1.05 12.24 -29.77
CA GLU A 322 0.93 11.43 -30.98
C GLU A 322 2.12 11.72 -31.92
N SER A 323 2.68 10.66 -32.49
CA SER A 323 3.66 10.80 -33.56
C SER A 323 2.96 11.38 -34.79
N VAL A 324 3.28 12.63 -35.14
CA VAL A 324 2.84 13.21 -36.41
C VAL A 324 3.57 12.49 -37.53
N ASP A 325 2.85 11.64 -38.26
CA ASP A 325 3.35 11.00 -39.46
C ASP A 325 3.53 12.10 -40.54
N ILE A 326 4.72 12.69 -40.63
CA ILE A 326 5.03 13.80 -41.55
C ILE A 326 5.19 13.31 -43.01
N ASN A 327 4.82 12.07 -43.32
CA ASN A 327 4.99 11.42 -44.63
C ASN A 327 3.72 10.69 -45.12
N LYS A 328 2.54 11.31 -44.98
CA LYS A 328 1.35 10.95 -45.75
C LYS A 328 0.91 12.09 -46.66
#